data_AF-A0A2R6LLG8-F1
#
_entry.id   AF-A0A2R6LLG8-F1
#
_cell.length_a   1.000
_cell.length_b   1.000
_cell.length_c   1.000
_cell.angle_alpha   90.00
_cell.angle_beta   90.00
_cell.angle_gamma   90.00
#
_symmetry.space_group_name_H-M   'P 1'
#
loop_
_entity.id
_entity.type
_entity.pdbx_description
1 polymer ?
#
loop_
_entity_poly.entity_id
_entity_poly.type
_entity_poly.pdbx_seq_one_letter_code
_entity_poly.pdbx_strand_id
1 'polypeptide(L)'
;GRIYCREDLDAVVCRDGATGEEVWRYATSDYPSKNRPVLMRDAVYAGIDAEDDERSGIIALDPATGDRVGGVGLGKNSGYRAKIATSEERLFVTTRQDRVHAVEACTVDAFDRCLY
;
A
#
# COMPACT_ATOMS: atom_id res chain seq x y z
N GLY A 1 -14.65 -13.24 1.14
CA GLY A 1 -13.50 -12.53 1.74
C GLY A 1 -12.59 -12.08 0.62
N ARG A 2 -11.66 -11.14 0.85
CA ARG A 2 -10.71 -10.68 -0.20
C ARG A 2 -9.28 -11.02 0.18
N ILE A 3 -8.48 -11.41 -0.80
CA ILE A 3 -7.04 -11.67 -0.67
C ILE A 3 -6.31 -10.59 -1.45
N TYR A 4 -5.47 -9.83 -0.76
CA TYR A 4 -4.58 -8.85 -1.40
C TYR A 4 -3.18 -9.43 -1.45
N CYS A 5 -2.60 -9.51 -2.65
CA CYS A 5 -1.26 -10.01 -2.83
C CYS A 5 -0.50 -9.21 -3.87
N ARG A 6 0.82 -9.29 -3.78
CA ARG A 6 1.73 -8.78 -4.79
C ARG A 6 1.96 -9.87 -5.82
N GLU A 7 1.87 -9.53 -7.09
CA GLU A 7 2.05 -10.44 -8.22
C GLU A 7 3.09 -9.87 -9.19
N ASP A 8 3.90 -10.73 -9.80
CA ASP A 8 4.85 -10.45 -10.90
C ASP A 8 5.80 -9.25 -10.76
N LEU A 9 6.14 -8.92 -9.51
CA LEU A 9 7.05 -7.84 -9.14
C LEU A 9 6.57 -6.41 -9.42
N ASP A 10 5.50 -6.22 -10.17
CA ASP A 10 4.98 -4.95 -10.70
C ASP A 10 3.49 -4.68 -10.37
N ALA A 11 2.79 -5.67 -9.81
CA ALA A 11 1.37 -5.56 -9.53
C ALA A 11 0.98 -5.83 -8.07
N VAL A 12 -0.06 -5.14 -7.64
CA VAL A 12 -0.89 -5.52 -6.48
C VAL A 12 -2.22 -6.01 -7.03
N VAL A 13 -2.66 -7.19 -6.61
CA VAL A 13 -3.93 -7.78 -7.04
C VAL A 13 -4.83 -8.05 -5.85
N CYS A 14 -6.12 -7.88 -6.07
CA CYS A 14 -7.16 -8.40 -5.18
C CYS A 14 -7.81 -9.60 -5.82
N ARG A 15 -7.95 -10.67 -5.04
CA ARG A 15 -8.64 -11.89 -5.44
C ARG A 15 -9.81 -12.18 -4.50
N ASP A 16 -10.84 -12.81 -5.02
CA ASP A 16 -11.89 -13.36 -4.17
C ASP A 16 -11.32 -14.51 -3.33
N GLY A 17 -11.59 -14.48 -2.03
CA GLY A 17 -11.03 -15.44 -1.07
C GLY A 17 -11.71 -16.80 -1.09
N ALA A 18 -12.86 -16.94 -1.75
CA ALA A 18 -13.54 -18.21 -1.94
C ALA A 18 -13.18 -18.85 -3.29
N THR A 19 -13.11 -18.07 -4.38
CA THR A 19 -12.85 -18.61 -5.73
C THR A 19 -11.40 -18.45 -6.19
N GLY A 20 -10.65 -17.48 -5.65
CA GLY A 20 -9.31 -17.11 -6.12
C GLY A 20 -9.31 -16.26 -7.40
N GLU A 21 -10.48 -15.93 -7.93
CA GLU A 21 -10.62 -15.10 -9.12
C GLU A 21 -10.15 -13.68 -8.87
N GLU A 22 -9.50 -13.08 -9.87
CA GLU A 22 -9.02 -11.69 -9.80
C GLU A 22 -10.21 -10.73 -9.83
N VAL A 23 -10.31 -9.89 -8.80
CA VAL A 23 -11.30 -8.81 -8.68
C VAL A 23 -10.77 -7.55 -9.33
N TRP A 24 -9.53 -7.18 -9.03
CA TRP A 24 -8.85 -6.04 -9.62
C TRP A 24 -7.33 -6.24 -9.59
N ARG A 25 -6.65 -5.48 -10.44
CA ARG A 25 -5.19 -5.41 -10.54
C ARG A 25 -4.74 -3.97 -10.64
N TYR A 26 -3.89 -3.56 -9.72
CA TYR A 26 -3.16 -2.31 -9.77
C TYR A 26 -1.73 -2.59 -10.26
N ALA A 27 -1.51 -2.35 -11.56
CA ALA A 27 -0.18 -2.41 -12.16
C ALA A 27 0.45 -1.02 -12.09
N THR A 28 1.67 -0.93 -11.56
CA THR A 28 2.45 0.31 -11.54
C THR A 28 3.72 0.11 -12.34
N SER A 29 4.19 1.17 -13.01
CA SER A 29 5.52 1.17 -13.65
C SER A 29 6.66 1.13 -12.64
N ASP A 30 6.35 1.46 -11.38
CA ASP A 30 7.29 1.39 -10.26
C ASP A 30 7.25 -0.01 -9.63
N TYR A 31 8.31 -0.44 -8.96
CA TYR A 31 8.38 -1.78 -8.40
C TYR A 31 7.65 -1.83 -7.04
N PRO A 32 6.49 -2.49 -6.87
CA PRO A 32 5.95 -2.77 -5.56
C PRO A 32 7.05 -3.43 -4.73
N SER A 33 7.25 -2.90 -3.53
CA SER A 33 8.23 -3.42 -2.58
C SER A 33 7.95 -4.90 -2.31
N LYS A 34 8.95 -5.66 -1.84
CA LYS A 34 8.78 -7.08 -1.47
C LYS A 34 7.80 -7.31 -0.31
N ASN A 35 7.22 -6.25 0.24
CA ASN A 35 6.25 -6.34 1.30
C ASN A 35 4.90 -6.81 0.83
N ARG A 36 4.16 -7.36 1.80
CA ARG A 36 2.76 -7.72 1.59
C ARG A 36 1.92 -6.45 1.75
N PRO A 37 0.91 -6.24 0.88
CA PRO A 37 -0.07 -5.20 1.10
C PRO A 37 -0.80 -5.47 2.43
N VAL A 38 -1.21 -4.40 3.10
CA VAL A 38 -1.93 -4.47 4.38
C VAL A 38 -3.26 -3.74 4.25
N LEU A 39 -4.34 -4.42 4.60
CA LEU A 39 -5.66 -3.80 4.71
C LEU A 39 -5.76 -3.11 6.08
N MET A 40 -6.11 -1.83 6.08
CA MET A 40 -6.35 -1.07 7.30
C MET A 40 -7.50 -0.09 7.05
N ARG A 41 -8.56 -0.21 7.87
CA ARG A 41 -9.84 0.48 7.66
C ARG A 41 -10.35 0.23 6.24
N ASP A 42 -10.51 1.30 5.46
CA ASP A 42 -11.11 1.30 4.13
C ASP A 42 -10.06 1.47 3.03
N ALA A 43 -8.79 1.19 3.31
CA ALA A 43 -7.71 1.29 2.34
C ALA A 43 -6.72 0.11 2.42
N VAL A 44 -6.18 -0.26 1.26
CA VAL A 44 -5.10 -1.23 1.10
C VAL A 44 -3.79 -0.46 0.93
N TYR A 45 -2.87 -0.66 1.87
CA TYR A 45 -1.56 -0.01 1.85
C TYR A 45 -0.51 -0.94 1.27
N ALA A 46 0.25 -0.44 0.29
CA ALA A 46 1.35 -1.17 -0.31
C ALA A 46 2.58 -0.26 -0.40
N GLY A 47 3.77 -0.82 -0.14
CA GLY A 47 5.02 -0.11 -0.37
C GLY A 47 5.38 -0.15 -1.86
N ILE A 48 5.82 0.96 -2.42
CA ILE A 48 6.35 1.07 -3.79
C ILE A 48 7.78 1.60 -3.76
N ASP A 49 8.64 1.01 -4.58
CA ASP A 49 10.00 1.44 -4.85
C ASP A 49 10.06 1.88 -6.33
N ALA A 50 10.09 3.19 -6.54
CA ALA A 50 10.26 3.78 -7.86
C ALA A 50 11.75 4.00 -8.17
N GLU A 51 12.08 4.20 -9.44
CA GLU A 51 13.43 4.64 -9.82
C GLU A 51 13.80 5.98 -9.19
N ASP A 52 12.78 6.81 -8.93
CA ASP A 52 12.91 8.07 -8.22
C ASP A 52 12.59 7.89 -6.72
N ASP A 53 13.45 8.45 -5.86
CA ASP A 53 13.25 8.40 -4.41
C ASP A 53 11.98 9.16 -4.00
N GLU A 54 11.62 10.23 -4.71
CA GLU A 54 10.44 11.05 -4.39
C GLU A 54 9.13 10.30 -4.63
N ARG A 55 9.14 9.34 -5.54
CA ARG A 55 7.99 8.47 -5.84
C ARG A 55 7.97 7.19 -5.01
N SER A 56 9.05 6.90 -4.30
CA SER A 56 9.17 5.73 -3.44
C SER A 56 8.54 5.98 -2.06
N GLY A 57 7.80 5.00 -1.55
CA GLY A 57 7.10 5.15 -0.29
C GLY A 57 5.94 4.17 -0.15
N ILE A 58 4.81 4.67 0.34
CA ILE A 58 3.60 3.87 0.57
C ILE A 58 2.46 4.48 -0.22
N ILE A 59 1.72 3.64 -0.93
CA ILE A 59 0.47 4.03 -1.59
C ILE A 59 -0.71 3.46 -0.82
N ALA A 60 -1.83 4.17 -0.91
CA ALA A 60 -3.14 3.72 -0.45
C ALA A 60 -4.01 3.45 -1.68
N LEU A 61 -4.59 2.26 -1.73
CA LEU A 61 -5.50 1.80 -2.77
C LEU A 61 -6.90 1.57 -2.20
N ASP A 62 -7.93 1.86 -2.97
CA ASP A 62 -9.30 1.50 -2.67
C ASP A 62 -9.43 -0.05 -2.67
N PRO A 63 -9.99 -0.67 -1.61
CA PRO A 63 -10.11 -2.12 -1.52
C PRO A 63 -11.11 -2.73 -2.50
N ALA A 64 -12.09 -1.96 -2.98
CA ALA A 64 -13.12 -2.37 -3.92
C ALA A 64 -12.70 -2.21 -5.38
N THR A 65 -12.03 -1.10 -5.74
CA THR A 65 -11.66 -0.83 -7.14
C THR A 65 -10.18 -1.06 -7.44
N GLY A 66 -9.31 -0.97 -6.43
CA GLY A 66 -7.86 -0.97 -6.62
C GLY A 66 -7.30 0.38 -7.06
N ASP A 67 -8.13 1.43 -7.12
CA ASP A 67 -7.69 2.77 -7.52
C ASP A 67 -6.83 3.42 -6.44
N ARG A 68 -5.84 4.20 -6.86
CA ARG A 68 -4.99 4.93 -5.93
C ARG A 68 -5.73 6.13 -5.33
N VAL A 69 -6.02 6.04 -4.03
CA VAL A 69 -6.68 7.11 -3.25
C VAL A 69 -5.69 8.03 -2.55
N GLY A 70 -4.44 7.60 -2.39
CA GLY A 70 -3.41 8.43 -1.73
C GLY A 70 -2.02 7.80 -1.68
N GLY A 71 -1.14 8.43 -0.92
CA GLY A 71 0.19 7.90 -0.63
C GLY A 71 1.11 8.91 0.05
N VAL A 72 2.19 8.39 0.63
CA VAL A 72 3.24 9.16 1.29
C VAL A 72 4.59 8.76 0.70
N GLY A 73 5.33 9.75 0.20
CA GLY A 73 6.72 9.58 -0.21
C GLY A 73 7.61 9.44 1.02
N LEU A 74 8.30 8.31 1.15
CA LEU A 74 9.19 8.01 2.28
C LEU A 74 10.63 7.69 1.82
N GLY A 75 10.90 7.79 0.51
CA GLY A 75 12.19 7.44 -0.08
C GLY A 75 12.29 5.95 -0.38
N LYS A 76 13.32 5.57 -1.14
CA LYS A 76 13.55 4.19 -1.55
C LYS A 76 13.72 3.25 -0.37
N ASN A 77 13.33 2.00 -0.57
CA ASN A 77 13.44 0.90 0.37
C ASN A 77 12.61 1.11 1.65
N SER A 78 11.56 1.91 1.58
CA SER A 78 10.62 2.11 2.69
C SER A 78 9.85 0.82 2.93
N GLY A 79 10.02 0.25 4.14
CA GLY A 79 9.51 -1.08 4.49
C GLY A 79 10.34 -2.24 3.92
N TYR A 80 11.42 -2.03 3.17
CA TYR A 80 12.12 -3.11 2.46
C TYR A 80 12.61 -4.27 3.35
N ARG A 81 12.92 -4.02 4.63
CA ARG A 81 13.36 -5.04 5.59
C ARG A 81 12.30 -5.46 6.61
N ALA A 82 11.32 -4.61 6.89
CA ALA A 82 10.30 -4.88 7.91
C ALA A 82 8.91 -4.70 7.32
N LYS A 83 8.02 -5.64 7.65
CA LYS A 83 6.62 -5.59 7.24
C LYS A 83 5.97 -4.32 7.78
N ILE A 84 5.06 -3.74 6.98
CA ILE A 84 4.16 -2.68 7.45
C ILE A 84 3.34 -3.25 8.60
N ALA A 85 3.40 -2.59 9.76
CA ALA A 85 2.59 -2.93 10.92
C ALA A 85 1.43 -1.93 11.01
N THR A 86 0.24 -2.39 11.35
CA THR A 86 -0.95 -1.54 11.46
C THR A 86 -1.59 -1.65 12.83
N SER A 87 -2.10 -0.52 13.32
CA SER A 87 -3.07 -0.42 14.41
C SER A 87 -4.42 0.03 13.85
N GLU A 88 -5.41 0.31 14.69
CA GLU A 88 -6.70 0.83 14.24
C GLU A 88 -6.60 2.22 13.58
N GLU A 89 -5.56 3.01 13.88
CA GLU A 89 -5.46 4.41 13.43
C GLU A 89 -4.16 4.76 12.71
N ARG A 90 -3.11 3.96 12.90
CA ARG A 90 -1.77 4.24 12.34
C ARG A 90 -1.16 3.02 11.68
N LEU A 91 -0.41 3.27 10.62
CA LEU A 91 0.52 2.31 10.05
C LEU A 91 1.95 2.73 10.39
N PHE A 92 2.81 1.75 10.65
CA PHE A 92 4.20 1.94 11.01
C PHE A 92 5.08 1.34 9.94
N VAL A 93 5.98 2.15 9.39
CA VAL A 93 6.95 1.73 8.39
C VAL A 93 8.35 2.16 8.77
N THR A 94 9.27 1.21 8.66
CA THR A 94 10.70 1.45 8.84
C THR A 94 11.30 1.92 7.51
N THR A 95 12.07 2.99 7.54
CA THR A 95 12.84 3.45 6.38
C THR A 95 14.32 3.08 6.56
N ARG A 96 15.09 3.10 5.46
CA ARG A 96 16.52 2.79 5.50
C ARG A 96 17.36 3.84 6.24
N GLN A 97 16.78 4.99 6.59
CA GLN A 97 17.42 6.04 7.38
C GLN A 97 17.36 5.75 8.90
N ASP A 98 17.22 4.49 9.30
CA ASP A 98 17.08 4.03 10.68
C ASP A 98 15.93 4.71 11.46
N ARG A 99 14.89 5.13 10.73
CA ARG A 99 13.70 5.79 11.30
C ARG A 99 12.46 4.93 11.15
N VAL A 100 11.59 5.03 12.15
CA VAL A 100 10.21 4.54 12.10
C VAL A 100 9.30 5.73 11.82
N HIS A 101 8.49 5.63 10.78
CA HIS A 101 7.44 6.59 10.47
C HIS A 101 6.11 6.00 10.91
N ALA A 102 5.37 6.75 11.72
CA ALA A 102 3.95 6.51 11.94
C ALA A 102 3.18 7.36 10.92
N VAL A 103 2.48 6.70 10.01
CA VAL A 103 1.60 7.34 9.04
C VAL A 103 0.18 7.09 9.51
N GLU A 104 -0.58 8.17 9.69
CA GLU A 104 -2.00 8.06 10.04
C GLU A 104 -2.76 7.53 8.83
N ALA A 105 -3.74 6.65 9.08
CA ALA A 105 -4.54 6.14 7.98
C ALA A 105 -5.28 7.28 7.30
N CYS A 106 -5.25 7.27 5.97
CA CYS A 106 -6.17 8.05 5.18
C CYS A 106 -7.59 7.71 5.63
N THR A 107 -8.27 8.66 6.27
CA THR A 107 -9.73 8.61 6.35
C THR A 107 -10.22 9.12 5.02
N VAL A 108 -10.71 8.22 4.17
CA VAL A 108 -11.25 8.63 2.87
C VAL A 108 -12.61 9.29 3.12
N ASP A 109 -12.78 10.55 2.68
CA ASP A 109 -14.09 11.20 2.75
C ASP A 109 -15.06 10.63 1.70
N ALA A 110 -16.31 11.10 1.70
CA ALA A 110 -17.33 10.70 0.73
C ALA A 110 -17.01 11.07 -0.73
N PHE A 111 -15.84 11.68 -1.00
CA PHE A 111 -15.37 12.10 -2.32
C PHE A 111 -14.05 11.42 -2.71
N ASP A 112 -13.70 10.31 -2.07
CA ASP A 112 -12.48 9.52 -2.33
C ASP A 112 -11.17 10.30 -2.08
N ARG A 113 -11.20 11.27 -1.15
CA ARG A 113 -10.02 12.05 -0.78
C ARG A 113 -9.54 11.66 0.61
N CYS A 114 -8.24 11.46 0.75
CA CYS A 114 -7.63 11.33 2.07
C CYS A 114 -7.82 12.64 2.88
N LEU A 115 -8.59 12.56 3.96
CA LEU A 115 -8.57 13.56 5.03
C LEU A 115 -7.32 13.32 5.87
N TYR A 116 -6.49 14.37 5.94
CA TYR A 116 -5.35 14.48 6.86
C TYR A 116 -5.84 14.92 8.25
#